data_AF-X1VCE9-F1
#
_entry.id   AF-X1VCE9-F1
#
_cell.length_a   1.000
_cell.length_b   1.000
_cell.length_c   1.000
_cell.angle_alpha   90.00
_cell.angle_beta   90.00
_cell.angle_gamma   90.00
#
_symmetry.space_group_name_H-M   'P 1'
#
loop_
_entity.id
_entity.type
_entity.pdbx_description
1 polymer ?
#
loop_
_entity_poly.entity_id
_entity_poly.type
_entity_poly.pdbx_seq_one_letter_code
_entity_poly.pdbx_strand_id
1 'polypeptide(L)'
;MIGPTGIGKTEIARRLAQLAQAPFIKVEASKYTEVGYVGRDVESMVRDLTNIAVHTVKMEMMKKVREKAKRLTEERLLNILLPLPQSTSISHKGGELEEDERIKKAKNTRERLRRKLKNKELEDRLIEIKATDKFTPMIEIFSSAGVEQMGMNFQDLLGDMLPKRPRDRKAPIKEARQIILEEESQKLVDKDKVMEEAIGRAENSGIIFIDEIDKVAGGGGVGKYVISALTA
;
A
#
# COMPACT_ATOMS: atom_id res chain seq x y z
N MET A 1 -25.27 12.90 -16.41
CA MET A 1 -24.95 12.88 -17.85
C MET A 1 -25.96 11.98 -18.56
N ILE A 2 -26.63 12.44 -19.61
CA ILE A 2 -27.65 11.65 -20.33
C ILE A 2 -27.08 11.26 -21.71
N GLY A 3 -27.27 10.01 -22.11
CA GLY A 3 -26.84 9.48 -23.40
C GLY A 3 -26.61 7.97 -23.38
N PRO A 4 -26.52 7.31 -24.54
CA PRO A 4 -26.39 5.86 -24.62
C PRO A 4 -25.11 5.34 -23.96
N THR A 5 -25.05 4.03 -23.72
CA THR A 5 -23.82 3.38 -23.27
C THR A 5 -22.72 3.53 -24.33
N GLY A 6 -21.45 3.56 -23.91
CA GLY A 6 -20.32 3.60 -24.83
C GLY A 6 -19.93 4.98 -25.38
N ILE A 7 -20.69 6.06 -25.15
CA ILE A 7 -20.33 7.42 -25.63
C ILE A 7 -19.19 8.11 -24.83
N GLY A 8 -18.58 7.40 -23.88
CA GLY A 8 -17.46 7.93 -23.09
C GLY A 8 -17.84 8.74 -21.85
N LYS A 9 -19.08 8.67 -21.33
CA LYS A 9 -19.51 9.38 -20.10
C LYS A 9 -18.53 9.19 -18.93
N THR A 10 -18.15 7.95 -18.65
CA THR A 10 -17.19 7.62 -17.60
C THR A 10 -15.79 8.13 -17.90
N GLU A 11 -15.36 8.10 -19.16
CA GLU A 11 -14.01 8.54 -19.55
C GLU A 11 -13.87 10.06 -19.40
N ILE A 12 -14.90 10.84 -19.72
CA ILE A 12 -14.94 12.29 -19.46
C ILE A 12 -14.75 12.56 -17.97
N ALA A 13 -15.52 11.88 -17.11
CA ALA A 13 -15.44 12.07 -15.66
C ALA A 13 -14.06 11.66 -15.11
N ARG A 14 -13.51 10.54 -15.58
CA ARG A 14 -12.17 10.06 -15.19
C ARG A 14 -11.08 11.05 -15.62
N ARG A 15 -11.13 11.58 -16.84
CA ARG A 15 -10.15 12.53 -17.36
C ARG A 15 -10.23 13.87 -16.63
N LEU A 16 -11.43 14.34 -16.34
CA LEU A 16 -11.64 15.54 -15.52
C LEU A 16 -10.96 15.37 -14.15
N ALA A 17 -11.18 14.23 -13.49
CA ALA A 17 -10.56 13.97 -12.19
C ALA A 17 -9.02 13.92 -12.27
N GLN A 18 -8.47 13.29 -13.31
CA GLN A 18 -7.01 13.27 -13.52
C GLN A 18 -6.43 14.66 -13.75
N LEU A 19 -7.10 15.51 -14.53
CA LEU A 19 -6.68 16.89 -14.78
C LEU A 19 -6.75 17.76 -13.52
N ALA A 20 -7.80 17.59 -12.73
CA ALA A 20 -7.98 18.27 -11.44
C ALA A 20 -7.13 17.66 -10.30
N GLN A 21 -6.42 16.56 -10.55
CA GLN A 21 -5.70 15.77 -9.53
C GLN A 21 -6.61 15.38 -8.35
N ALA A 22 -7.88 15.12 -8.65
CA ALA A 22 -8.93 14.81 -7.70
C ALA A 22 -9.02 13.29 -7.43
N PRO A 23 -9.26 12.86 -6.17
CA PRO A 23 -9.68 11.49 -5.89
C PRO A 23 -10.96 11.15 -6.67
N PHE A 24 -10.98 9.98 -7.33
CA PHE A 24 -12.08 9.57 -8.18
C PHE A 24 -12.48 8.12 -7.95
N ILE A 25 -13.78 7.87 -7.86
CA ILE A 25 -14.34 6.52 -7.82
C ILE A 25 -15.56 6.39 -8.74
N LYS A 26 -15.64 5.26 -9.45
CA LYS A 26 -16.86 4.85 -10.18
C LYS A 26 -17.60 3.82 -9.34
N VAL A 27 -18.89 4.02 -9.19
CA VAL A 27 -19.81 3.10 -8.50
C VAL A 27 -21.06 2.90 -9.35
N GLU A 28 -21.67 1.72 -9.27
CA GLU A 28 -22.92 1.40 -9.98
C GLU A 28 -24.07 1.52 -9.00
N ALA A 29 -25.14 2.23 -9.36
CA ALA A 29 -26.26 2.50 -8.46
C ALA A 29 -26.97 1.23 -7.98
N SER A 30 -27.06 0.20 -8.83
CA SER A 30 -27.72 -1.07 -8.52
C SER A 30 -27.09 -1.83 -7.34
N LYS A 31 -25.80 -1.64 -7.06
CA LYS A 31 -25.07 -2.27 -5.95
C LYS A 31 -25.56 -1.85 -4.56
N TYR A 32 -26.30 -0.73 -4.49
CA TYR A 32 -26.81 -0.13 -3.26
C TYR A 32 -28.32 -0.35 -3.11
N THR A 33 -28.93 -1.14 -3.99
CA THR A 33 -30.37 -1.45 -3.97
C THR A 33 -30.64 -2.92 -3.71
N GLU A 34 -31.81 -3.21 -3.14
CA GLU A 34 -32.21 -4.52 -2.60
C GLU A 34 -32.38 -5.64 -3.64
N VAL A 35 -32.39 -5.32 -4.94
CA VAL A 35 -32.73 -6.27 -6.02
C VAL A 35 -31.68 -7.38 -6.23
N GLY A 36 -30.63 -7.49 -5.40
CA GLY A 36 -29.63 -8.55 -5.55
C GLY A 36 -28.66 -8.77 -4.39
N TYR A 37 -29.15 -9.18 -3.20
CA TYR A 37 -28.37 -9.58 -2.01
C TYR A 37 -27.98 -8.37 -1.14
N VAL A 38 -28.61 -8.23 0.04
CA VAL A 38 -28.35 -7.23 1.11
C VAL A 38 -27.53 -6.02 0.63
N GLY A 39 -28.22 -4.97 0.18
CA GLY A 39 -27.59 -3.81 -0.47
C GLY A 39 -26.35 -3.31 0.28
N ARG A 40 -25.27 -3.04 -0.46
CA ARG A 40 -24.04 -2.48 0.11
C ARG A 40 -24.38 -1.13 0.76
N ASP A 41 -23.73 -0.83 1.86
CA ASP A 41 -23.87 0.46 2.55
C ASP A 41 -23.39 1.62 1.67
N VAL A 42 -24.25 2.62 1.45
CA VAL A 42 -23.95 3.82 0.64
C VAL A 42 -22.75 4.60 1.16
N GLU A 43 -22.48 4.59 2.46
CA GLU A 43 -21.30 5.23 3.04
C GLU A 43 -19.99 4.59 2.55
N SER A 44 -20.03 3.34 2.09
CA SER A 44 -18.85 2.69 1.51
C SER A 44 -18.29 3.44 0.30
N MET A 45 -19.12 4.18 -0.46
CA MET A 45 -18.65 5.01 -1.57
C MET A 45 -17.69 6.10 -1.09
N VAL A 46 -18.03 6.73 0.04
CA VAL A 46 -17.23 7.78 0.67
C VAL A 46 -15.96 7.18 1.29
N ARG A 47 -16.07 6.04 1.98
CA ARG A 47 -14.90 5.33 2.54
C ARG A 47 -13.91 4.92 1.43
N ASP A 48 -14.41 4.36 0.34
CA ASP A 48 -13.59 3.94 -0.80
C ASP A 48 -12.90 5.16 -1.47
N LEU A 49 -13.60 6.29 -1.62
CA LEU A 49 -13.03 7.54 -2.11
C LEU A 49 -11.91 8.08 -1.19
N THR A 50 -12.15 8.10 0.13
CA THR A 50 -11.17 8.54 1.12
C THR A 50 -9.92 7.66 1.09
N ASN A 51 -10.09 6.33 0.94
CA ASN A 51 -8.96 5.41 0.78
C ASN A 51 -8.11 5.72 -0.47
N ILE A 52 -8.75 6.08 -1.59
CA ILE A 52 -8.07 6.51 -2.81
C ILE A 52 -7.31 7.83 -2.57
N ALA A 53 -7.90 8.77 -1.83
CA ALA A 53 -7.25 10.03 -1.46
C ALA A 53 -6.00 9.77 -0.59
N VAL A 54 -6.12 8.94 0.45
CA VAL A 54 -5.02 8.54 1.34
C VAL A 54 -3.89 7.89 0.54
N HIS A 55 -4.22 6.96 -0.34
CA HIS A 55 -3.23 6.31 -1.20
C HIS A 55 -2.49 7.33 -2.08
N THR A 56 -3.21 8.25 -2.70
CA THR A 56 -2.64 9.27 -3.59
C THR A 56 -1.69 10.20 -2.84
N VAL A 57 -2.14 10.76 -1.71
CA VAL A 57 -1.33 11.64 -0.84
C VAL A 57 -0.09 10.91 -0.32
N LYS A 58 -0.25 9.67 0.15
CA LYS A 58 0.87 8.84 0.62
C LYS A 58 1.92 8.67 -0.47
N MET A 59 1.52 8.36 -1.70
CA MET A 59 2.44 8.18 -2.82
C MET A 59 3.18 9.48 -3.17
N GLU A 60 2.53 10.63 -3.08
CA GLU A 60 3.16 11.94 -3.27
C GLU A 60 4.16 12.26 -2.15
N MET A 61 3.79 12.04 -0.89
CA MET A 61 4.70 12.24 0.25
C MET A 61 5.90 11.30 0.17
N MET A 62 5.70 10.03 -0.19
CA MET A 62 6.79 9.08 -0.43
C MET A 62 7.75 9.55 -1.52
N LYS A 63 7.24 10.19 -2.60
CA LYS A 63 8.09 10.81 -3.63
C LYS A 63 8.89 11.98 -3.08
N LYS A 64 8.28 12.85 -2.25
CA LYS A 64 8.96 14.00 -1.62
C LYS A 64 10.12 13.57 -0.70
N VAL A 65 9.94 12.49 0.07
CA VAL A 65 11.00 11.99 1.00
C VAL A 65 12.01 11.06 0.35
N ARG A 66 11.88 10.75 -0.95
CA ARG A 66 12.66 9.72 -1.64
C ARG A 66 14.16 9.96 -1.59
N GLU A 67 14.63 11.20 -1.66
CA GLU A 67 16.06 11.52 -1.58
C GLU A 67 16.64 11.25 -0.19
N LYS A 68 15.91 11.66 0.85
CA LYS A 68 16.28 11.37 2.24
C LYS A 68 16.25 9.87 2.50
N ALA A 69 15.22 9.17 1.99
CA ALA A 69 15.11 7.72 2.06
C ALA A 69 16.31 7.03 1.41
N LYS A 70 16.73 7.44 0.19
CA LYS A 70 17.92 6.90 -0.49
C LYS A 70 19.17 6.98 0.37
N ARG A 71 19.41 8.11 1.05
CA ARG A 71 20.57 8.27 1.94
C ARG A 71 20.52 7.30 3.11
N LEU A 72 19.36 7.16 3.76
CA LEU A 72 19.16 6.21 4.86
C LEU A 72 19.30 4.76 4.39
N THR A 73 18.81 4.44 3.19
CA THR A 73 18.99 3.13 2.56
C THR A 73 20.46 2.79 2.36
N GLU A 74 21.26 3.72 1.84
CA GLU A 74 22.71 3.52 1.69
C GLU A 74 23.40 3.28 3.04
N GLU A 75 23.03 4.05 4.07
CA GLU A 75 23.59 3.87 5.41
C GLU A 75 23.20 2.53 6.03
N ARG A 76 21.95 2.09 5.85
CA ARG A 76 21.47 0.79 6.31
C ARG A 76 22.15 -0.37 5.56
N LEU A 77 22.32 -0.27 4.24
CA LEU A 77 23.09 -1.24 3.45
C LEU A 77 24.54 -1.31 3.90
N LEU A 78 25.18 -0.16 4.16
CA LEU A 78 26.55 -0.11 4.70
C LEU A 78 26.67 -0.81 6.05
N ASN A 79 25.69 -0.63 6.93
CA ASN A 79 25.68 -1.28 8.25
C ASN A 79 25.50 -2.80 8.15
N ILE A 80 24.77 -3.29 7.15
CA ILE A 80 24.62 -4.73 6.88
C ILE A 80 25.93 -5.32 6.34
N LEU A 81 26.61 -4.60 5.44
CA LEU A 81 27.87 -5.08 4.83
C LEU A 81 29.08 -4.99 5.75
N LEU A 82 29.09 -3.99 6.61
CA LEU A 82 30.10 -3.75 7.64
C LEU A 82 29.39 -3.41 8.94
N PRO A 83 28.97 -4.43 9.72
CA PRO A 83 28.58 -4.19 11.08
C PRO A 83 29.78 -3.56 11.79
N LEU A 84 29.60 -2.33 12.29
CA LEU A 84 30.59 -1.73 13.18
C LEU A 84 30.70 -2.69 14.39
N PRO A 85 31.92 -2.97 14.87
CA PRO A 85 32.04 -3.68 16.14
C PRO A 85 31.23 -2.88 17.16
N GLN A 86 30.18 -3.49 17.70
CA GLN A 86 29.52 -2.92 18.86
C GLN A 86 30.60 -2.82 19.92
N SER A 87 30.75 -1.65 20.53
CA SER A 87 31.55 -1.50 21.75
C SER A 87 30.88 -2.36 22.82
N THR A 88 31.09 -3.68 22.78
CA THR A 88 30.83 -4.54 23.91
C THR A 88 31.77 -4.05 24.98
N SER A 89 31.19 -3.34 25.93
CA SER A 89 31.75 -2.99 27.23
C SER A 89 32.04 -4.27 28.02
N ILE A 90 33.00 -5.06 27.53
CA ILE A 90 33.58 -6.22 28.18
C ILE A 90 35.09 -6.10 27.99
N SER A 91 35.69 -5.39 28.95
CA SER A 91 36.97 -5.72 29.58
C SER A 91 38.10 -6.19 28.65
N HIS A 92 38.90 -5.26 28.13
CA HIS A 92 40.33 -5.50 27.98
C HIS A 92 41.13 -4.25 28.35
N LYS A 93 41.97 -4.40 29.39
CA LYS A 93 43.15 -3.57 29.62
C LYS A 93 44.06 -3.70 28.39
N GLY A 94 43.93 -2.80 27.44
CA GLY A 94 44.74 -2.70 26.22
C GLY A 94 44.59 -1.28 25.67
N GLY A 95 45.71 -0.62 25.36
CA GLY A 95 45.80 0.85 25.31
C GLY A 95 44.89 1.57 24.30
N GLU A 96 44.52 2.79 24.67
CA GLU A 96 43.68 3.72 23.89
C GLU A 96 44.17 3.92 22.43
N LEU A 97 45.46 3.72 22.18
CA LEU A 97 46.10 3.86 20.86
C LEU A 97 45.69 2.76 19.86
N GLU A 98 45.41 1.53 20.30
CA GLU A 98 45.02 0.41 19.42
C GLU A 98 43.54 0.48 19.01
N GLU A 99 42.68 0.95 19.90
CA GLU A 99 41.26 1.19 19.65
C GLU A 99 41.08 2.28 18.58
N ASP A 100 41.84 3.37 18.69
CA ASP A 100 41.84 4.49 17.75
C ASP A 100 42.31 4.09 16.34
N GLU A 101 43.33 3.23 16.23
CA GLU A 101 43.78 2.68 14.95
C GLU A 101 42.72 1.79 14.29
N ARG A 102 42.05 0.93 15.07
CA ARG A 102 40.96 0.07 14.59
C ARG A 102 39.78 0.88 14.08
N ILE A 103 39.40 1.93 14.82
CA ILE A 103 38.33 2.86 14.43
C ILE A 103 38.70 3.61 13.14
N LYS A 104 39.95 4.08 13.00
CA LYS A 104 40.43 4.73 11.77
C LYS A 104 40.40 3.78 10.56
N LYS A 105 40.85 2.54 10.70
CA LYS A 105 40.82 1.52 9.62
C LYS A 105 39.38 1.16 9.23
N ALA A 106 38.47 1.04 10.20
CA ALA A 106 37.05 0.79 9.95
C ALA A 106 36.39 1.95 9.19
N LYS A 107 36.67 3.21 9.57
CA LYS A 107 36.19 4.41 8.86
C LYS A 107 36.65 4.46 7.40
N ASN A 108 37.95 4.22 7.16
CA ASN A 108 38.52 4.20 5.81
C ASN A 108 37.89 3.10 4.93
N THR A 109 37.66 1.91 5.50
CA THR A 109 37.03 0.79 4.79
C THR A 109 35.56 1.10 4.48
N ARG A 110 34.83 1.72 5.42
CA ARG A 110 33.44 2.16 5.24
C ARG A 110 33.31 3.20 4.12
N GLU A 111 34.23 4.15 4.03
CA GLU A 111 34.21 5.17 2.97
C GLU A 111 34.46 4.57 1.58
N ARG A 112 35.43 3.64 1.46
CA ARG A 112 35.66 2.90 0.21
C ARG A 112 34.42 2.12 -0.22
N LEU A 113 33.75 1.42 0.70
CA LEU A 113 32.53 0.68 0.40
C LEU A 113 31.35 1.58 0.05
N ARG A 114 31.26 2.77 0.67
CA ARG A 114 30.26 3.78 0.30
C ARG A 114 30.42 4.19 -1.16
N ARG A 115 31.65 4.42 -1.62
CA ARG A 115 31.94 4.73 -3.03
C ARG A 115 31.52 3.58 -3.95
N LYS A 116 31.85 2.33 -3.61
CA LYS A 116 31.45 1.14 -4.39
C LYS A 116 29.93 0.95 -4.46
N LEU A 117 29.21 1.19 -3.35
CA LEU A 117 27.74 1.14 -3.32
C LEU A 117 27.10 2.24 -4.15
N LYS A 118 27.67 3.45 -4.12
CA LYS A 118 27.23 4.58 -4.95
C LYS A 118 27.42 4.29 -6.44
N ASN A 119 28.53 3.64 -6.78
CA ASN A 119 28.85 3.20 -8.14
C ASN A 119 28.08 1.94 -8.60
N LYS A 120 27.25 1.33 -7.73
CA LYS A 120 26.51 0.08 -8.02
C LYS A 120 27.42 -1.10 -8.39
N GLU A 121 28.63 -1.14 -7.85
CA GLU A 121 29.59 -2.23 -8.11
C GLU A 121 29.33 -3.50 -7.28
N LEU A 122 28.40 -3.43 -6.31
CA LEU A 122 28.14 -4.50 -5.35
C LEU A 122 26.74 -5.11 -5.49
N GLU A 123 26.00 -4.79 -6.54
CA GLU A 123 24.58 -5.12 -6.70
C GLU A 123 24.29 -6.63 -6.60
N ASP A 124 25.22 -7.48 -7.05
CA ASP A 124 25.07 -8.94 -7.08
C ASP A 124 25.44 -9.63 -5.76
N ARG A 125 26.07 -8.90 -4.82
CA ARG A 125 26.45 -9.47 -3.53
C ARG A 125 25.18 -9.83 -2.74
N LEU A 126 25.15 -11.03 -2.18
CA LEU A 126 24.04 -11.46 -1.33
C LEU A 126 24.17 -10.87 0.07
N ILE A 127 23.07 -10.31 0.57
CA ILE A 127 22.94 -9.81 1.94
C ILE A 127 21.69 -10.38 2.60
N GLU A 128 21.74 -10.55 3.91
CA GLU A 128 20.60 -10.93 4.72
C GLU A 128 19.80 -9.67 5.09
N ILE A 129 18.52 -9.67 4.74
CA ILE A 129 17.58 -8.62 5.09
C ILE A 129 16.39 -9.19 5.84
N LYS A 130 15.92 -8.44 6.84
CA LYS A 130 14.64 -8.66 7.49
C LYS A 130 13.56 -8.08 6.62
N ALA A 131 12.87 -8.92 5.86
CA ALA A 131 11.71 -8.52 5.10
C ALA A 131 10.46 -9.18 5.68
N THR A 132 9.36 -8.45 5.70
CA THR A 132 8.05 -9.06 5.93
C THR A 132 7.57 -9.62 4.59
N ASP A 133 7.63 -10.94 4.43
CA ASP A 133 7.05 -11.57 3.26
C ASP A 133 5.54 -11.27 3.22
N LYS A 134 5.06 -10.83 2.05
CA LYS A 134 3.65 -10.94 1.70
C LYS A 134 3.40 -12.42 1.47
N PHE A 135 3.15 -13.15 2.55
CA PHE A 135 2.86 -14.57 2.49
C PHE A 135 1.53 -14.75 1.76
N THR A 136 1.58 -15.10 0.47
CA THR A 136 0.48 -15.78 -0.22
C THR A 136 0.76 -17.28 -0.07
N PRO A 137 0.09 -17.99 0.85
CA PRO A 137 0.25 -19.44 0.91
C PRO A 137 -0.25 -20.02 -0.41
N MET A 138 0.64 -20.47 -1.30
CA MET A 138 0.21 -21.38 -2.35
C MET A 138 -0.05 -22.72 -1.69
N ILE A 139 -1.29 -22.95 -1.28
CA ILE A 139 -1.75 -24.29 -0.95
C ILE A 139 -1.83 -25.03 -2.29
N GLU A 140 -0.88 -25.93 -2.56
CA GLU A 140 -1.02 -26.95 -3.59
C GLU A 140 -2.17 -27.87 -3.16
N ILE A 141 -3.38 -27.52 -3.58
CA ILE A 141 -4.55 -28.38 -3.46
C ILE A 141 -4.43 -29.46 -4.54
N PHE A 142 -3.68 -30.52 -4.24
CA PHE A 142 -3.97 -31.82 -4.84
C PHE A 142 -5.29 -32.33 -4.24
N SER A 143 -6.42 -31.89 -4.79
CA SER A 143 -7.68 -32.61 -4.67
C SER A 143 -8.46 -32.56 -5.98
N SER A 144 -8.48 -33.71 -6.64
CA SER A 144 -9.17 -34.01 -7.89
C SER A 144 -10.69 -34.07 -7.76
N ALA A 145 -11.32 -33.23 -6.94
CA ALA A 145 -12.78 -33.20 -6.82
C ALA A 145 -13.27 -31.87 -6.22
N GLY A 146 -13.68 -30.97 -7.12
CA GLY A 146 -14.73 -29.96 -6.94
C GLY A 146 -14.84 -29.21 -5.60
N VAL A 147 -14.02 -28.17 -5.40
CA VAL A 147 -14.36 -27.03 -4.51
C VAL A 147 -13.64 -25.76 -5.01
N GLU A 148 -14.14 -25.12 -6.06
CA GLU A 148 -13.50 -23.91 -6.64
C GLU A 148 -13.97 -22.57 -6.03
N GLN A 149 -15.04 -22.54 -5.21
CA GLN A 149 -15.62 -21.26 -4.74
C GLN A 149 -15.44 -20.95 -3.24
N MET A 150 -14.95 -21.89 -2.43
CA MET A 150 -14.86 -21.70 -0.96
C MET A 150 -13.43 -21.49 -0.44
N GLY A 151 -12.41 -21.63 -1.30
CA GLY A 151 -10.99 -21.53 -0.92
C GLY A 151 -10.44 -20.11 -0.78
N MET A 152 -11.01 -19.12 -1.47
CA MET A 152 -10.44 -17.76 -1.51
C MET A 152 -10.74 -16.96 -0.23
N ASN A 153 -11.95 -17.07 0.34
CA ASN A 153 -12.36 -16.30 1.52
C ASN A 153 -11.76 -16.82 2.83
N PHE A 154 -11.46 -18.11 2.91
CA PHE A 154 -10.84 -18.70 4.10
C PHE A 154 -9.35 -18.31 4.22
N GLN A 155 -8.70 -18.09 3.08
CA GLN A 155 -7.29 -17.73 2.99
C GLN A 155 -7.02 -16.28 3.47
N ASP A 156 -7.92 -15.35 3.15
CA ASP A 156 -7.85 -13.95 3.61
C ASP A 156 -8.12 -13.82 5.11
N LEU A 157 -9.04 -14.61 5.68
CA LEU A 157 -9.31 -14.65 7.12
C LEU A 157 -8.16 -15.27 7.93
N LEU A 158 -7.47 -16.28 7.39
CA LEU A 158 -6.33 -16.94 8.04
C LEU A 158 -5.03 -16.12 7.94
N GLY A 159 -4.87 -15.34 6.87
CA GLY A 159 -3.72 -14.46 6.64
C GLY A 159 -3.62 -13.29 7.62
N ASP A 160 -4.74 -12.82 8.15
CA ASP A 160 -4.79 -11.67 9.08
C ASP A 160 -4.67 -12.07 10.56
N MET A 161 -4.86 -13.36 10.89
CA MET A 161 -4.72 -13.89 12.27
C MET A 161 -3.29 -14.35 12.59
N LEU A 162 -2.45 -14.55 11.56
CA LEU A 162 -1.04 -14.93 11.71
C LEU A 162 -0.15 -13.68 11.84
N PRO A 163 0.65 -13.53 12.92
CA PRO A 163 1.55 -12.39 13.05
C PRO A 163 2.56 -12.42 11.91
N LYS A 164 2.58 -11.35 11.09
CA LYS A 164 3.56 -11.11 10.03
C LYS A 164 4.95 -10.96 10.64
N ARG A 165 5.59 -12.08 10.98
CA ARG A 165 6.93 -12.08 11.55
C ARG A 165 7.93 -11.74 10.44
N PRO A 166 8.82 -10.76 10.64
CA PRO A 166 9.90 -10.54 9.70
C PRO A 166 10.74 -11.81 9.62
N ARG A 167 10.92 -12.35 8.42
CA ARG A 167 11.85 -13.45 8.17
C ARG A 167 13.14 -12.90 7.58
N ASP A 168 14.26 -13.45 8.05
CA ASP A 168 15.55 -13.19 7.45
C ASP A 168 15.61 -13.92 6.11
N ARG A 169 15.85 -13.17 5.02
CA ARG A 169 16.04 -13.72 3.69
C ARG A 169 17.31 -13.19 3.04
N LYS A 170 17.98 -14.04 2.28
CA LYS A 170 19.15 -13.65 1.47
C LYS A 170 18.66 -13.10 0.14
N ALA A 171 19.03 -11.86 -0.17
CA ALA A 171 18.71 -11.21 -1.43
C ALA A 171 19.94 -10.47 -1.97
N PRO A 172 20.08 -10.31 -3.30
CA PRO A 172 21.12 -9.46 -3.87
C PRO A 172 20.92 -8.01 -3.41
N ILE A 173 22.01 -7.25 -3.27
CA ILE A 173 21.95 -5.83 -2.87
C ILE A 173 20.99 -5.04 -3.75
N LYS A 174 20.89 -5.37 -5.04
CA LYS A 174 19.93 -4.72 -5.96
C LYS A 174 18.49 -4.81 -5.50
N GLU A 175 18.05 -6.00 -5.12
CA GLU A 175 16.68 -6.23 -4.64
C GLU A 175 16.51 -5.65 -3.23
N ALA A 176 17.48 -5.92 -2.34
CA ALA A 176 17.48 -5.40 -0.99
C ALA A 176 17.44 -3.87 -0.93
N ARG A 177 18.12 -3.18 -1.85
CA ARG A 177 18.10 -1.73 -1.99
C ARG A 177 16.70 -1.20 -2.26
N GLN A 178 15.91 -1.88 -3.10
CA GLN A 178 14.54 -1.46 -3.39
C GLN A 178 13.63 -1.65 -2.17
N ILE A 179 13.72 -2.81 -1.51
CA ILE A 179 12.92 -3.13 -0.33
C ILE A 179 13.22 -2.16 0.82
N ILE A 180 14.52 -1.97 1.13
CA ILE A 180 14.94 -1.05 2.19
C ILE A 180 14.54 0.39 1.84
N LEU A 181 14.61 0.79 0.57
CA LEU A 181 14.17 2.12 0.15
C LEU A 181 12.69 2.34 0.40
N GLU A 182 11.85 1.35 0.11
CA GLU A 182 10.41 1.42 0.39
C GLU A 182 10.16 1.50 1.90
N GLU A 183 10.82 0.67 2.71
CA GLU A 183 10.72 0.71 4.16
C GLU A 183 11.15 2.06 4.76
N GLU A 184 12.31 2.58 4.37
CA GLU A 184 12.81 3.86 4.87
C GLU A 184 11.94 5.03 4.37
N SER A 185 11.39 4.95 3.15
CA SER A 185 10.43 5.94 2.66
C SER A 185 9.16 5.93 3.51
N GLN A 186 8.63 4.75 3.83
CA GLN A 186 7.42 4.62 4.65
C GLN A 186 7.62 5.14 6.08
N LYS A 187 8.80 4.93 6.68
CA LYS A 187 9.13 5.47 8.01
C LYS A 187 9.22 6.99 8.05
N LEU A 188 9.63 7.60 6.94
CA LEU A 188 9.76 9.06 6.83
C LEU A 188 8.43 9.78 6.56
N VAL A 189 7.40 9.05 6.15
CA VAL A 189 6.08 9.64 5.90
C VAL A 189 5.34 9.81 7.22
N ASP A 190 4.96 11.05 7.50
CA ASP A 190 4.11 11.43 8.61
C ASP A 190 2.66 10.99 8.32
N LYS A 191 2.19 9.98 9.05
CA LYS A 191 0.87 9.38 8.84
C LYS A 191 -0.25 10.37 9.14
N ASP A 192 -0.09 11.21 10.17
CA ASP A 192 -1.14 12.12 10.60
C ASP A 192 -1.36 13.21 9.55
N LYS A 193 -0.26 13.76 9.00
CA LYS A 193 -0.33 14.70 7.87
C LYS A 193 -0.91 14.08 6.61
N VAL A 194 -0.59 12.83 6.31
CA VAL A 194 -1.21 12.12 5.16
C VAL A 194 -2.72 12.05 5.35
N MET A 195 -3.19 11.71 6.55
CA MET A 195 -4.62 11.60 6.83
C MET A 195 -5.33 12.95 6.73
N GLU A 196 -4.77 14.00 7.35
CA GLU A 196 -5.33 15.36 7.30
C GLU A 196 -5.45 15.87 5.86
N GLU A 197 -4.38 15.78 5.07
CA GLU A 197 -4.39 16.22 3.67
C GLU A 197 -5.32 15.36 2.81
N ALA A 198 -5.40 14.05 3.06
CA ALA A 198 -6.29 13.15 2.33
C ALA A 198 -7.77 13.45 2.59
N ILE A 199 -8.15 13.72 3.84
CA ILE A 199 -9.51 14.14 4.21
C ILE A 199 -9.83 15.45 3.49
N GLY A 200 -8.95 16.46 3.60
CA GLY A 200 -9.15 17.74 2.93
C GLY A 200 -9.30 17.61 1.40
N ARG A 201 -8.57 16.70 0.75
CA ARG A 201 -8.74 16.43 -0.69
C ARG A 201 -10.05 15.74 -1.02
N ALA A 202 -10.43 14.72 -0.24
CA ALA A 202 -11.68 14.00 -0.44
C ALA A 202 -12.89 14.93 -0.28
N GLU A 203 -12.87 15.83 0.70
CA GLU A 203 -13.94 16.80 0.97
C GLU A 203 -14.04 17.90 -0.10
N ASN A 204 -12.91 18.51 -0.49
CA ASN A 204 -12.93 19.70 -1.35
C ASN A 204 -12.88 19.39 -2.84
N SER A 205 -12.33 18.24 -3.24
CA SER A 205 -12.07 17.91 -4.64
C SER A 205 -12.50 16.51 -5.05
N GLY A 206 -12.98 15.69 -4.11
CA GLY A 206 -13.36 14.31 -4.39
C GLY A 206 -14.50 14.20 -5.40
N ILE A 207 -14.40 13.23 -6.31
CA ILE A 207 -15.40 12.99 -7.36
C ILE A 207 -15.92 11.56 -7.26
N ILE A 208 -17.21 11.41 -7.01
CA ILE A 208 -17.92 10.13 -7.08
C ILE A 208 -18.75 10.12 -8.36
N PHE A 209 -18.46 9.16 -9.25
CA PHE A 209 -19.24 8.93 -10.46
C PHE A 209 -20.20 7.76 -10.24
N ILE A 210 -21.48 8.09 -10.06
CA ILE A 210 -22.57 7.11 -9.94
C ILE A 210 -23.08 6.78 -11.34
N ASP A 211 -22.82 5.56 -11.79
CA ASP A 211 -23.26 5.04 -13.07
C ASP A 211 -24.61 4.32 -12.95
N GLU A 212 -25.35 4.25 -14.06
CA GLU A 212 -26.64 3.58 -14.17
C GLU A 212 -27.70 4.04 -13.13
N ILE A 213 -27.67 5.31 -12.76
CA ILE A 213 -28.63 5.89 -11.79
C ILE A 213 -30.08 5.80 -12.28
N ASP A 214 -30.29 5.71 -13.59
CA ASP A 214 -31.60 5.50 -14.20
C ASP A 214 -32.22 4.14 -13.84
N LYS A 215 -31.42 3.12 -13.49
CA LYS A 215 -31.93 1.80 -13.07
C LYS A 215 -32.58 1.81 -11.69
N VAL A 216 -32.29 2.83 -10.87
CA VAL A 216 -32.83 2.97 -9.51
C VAL A 216 -33.88 4.07 -9.40
N ALA A 217 -34.13 4.81 -10.49
CA ALA A 217 -35.26 5.72 -10.59
C ALA A 217 -36.53 4.90 -10.81
N GLY A 218 -37.55 5.12 -9.97
CA GLY A 218 -38.82 4.39 -10.05
C GLY A 218 -39.40 4.46 -11.46
N GLY A 219 -39.58 3.30 -12.09
CA GLY A 219 -40.43 3.19 -13.27
C GLY A 219 -41.81 3.71 -12.89
N GLY A 220 -42.40 4.60 -13.70
CA GLY A 220 -43.76 5.11 -13.54
C GLY A 220 -44.82 4.01 -13.71
N GLY A 221 -44.75 2.96 -12.91
CA GLY A 221 -45.77 1.96 -12.72
C GLY A 221 -46.63 2.40 -11.54
N VAL A 222 -47.84 2.84 -11.85
CA VAL A 222 -48.95 3.07 -10.91
C VAL A 222 -48.94 1.98 -9.83
N GLY A 223 -48.59 2.36 -8.61
CA GLY A 223 -48.80 1.50 -7.45
C GLY A 223 -50.29 1.25 -7.31
N LYS A 224 -50.76 0.05 -7.69
CA LYS A 224 -52.02 -0.49 -7.20
C LYS A 224 -51.86 -0.75 -5.70
N TYR A 225 -52.02 0.30 -4.89
CA TYR A 225 -52.45 0.11 -3.52
C TYR A 225 -53.88 -0.42 -3.59
N VAL A 226 -54.01 -1.74 -3.52
CA VAL A 226 -55.30 -2.36 -3.20
C VAL A 226 -55.55 -2.00 -1.74
N ILE A 227 -56.19 -0.85 -1.52
CA ILE A 227 -56.89 -0.59 -0.27
C ILE A 227 -58.03 -1.59 -0.27
N SER A 228 -57.86 -2.73 0.42
CA SER A 228 -59.00 -3.54 0.81
C SER A 228 -59.83 -2.66 1.74
N ALA A 229 -60.87 -2.05 1.21
CA ALA A 229 -61.91 -1.46 2.02
C ALA A 229 -62.46 -2.59 2.90
N LEU A 230 -62.16 -2.52 4.19
CA LEU A 230 -62.98 -3.13 5.24
C LEU A 230 -64.37 -2.49 5.10
N THR A 231 -65.27 -3.17 4.39
CA THR A 231 -66.70 -2.99 4.57
C THR A 231 -67.12 -3.80 5.80
N ALA A 232 -67.91 -3.11 6.64
CA ALA A 232 -68.40 -3.49 7.95
C ALA A 232 -69.09 -4.86 8.03
#